data_AF-A0A286TXW0-F1
#
_entry.id   AF-A0A286TXW0-F1
#
_cell.length_a   1.000
_cell.length_b   1.000
_cell.length_c   1.000
_cell.angle_alpha   90.00
_cell.angle_beta   90.00
_cell.angle_gamma   90.00
#
_symmetry.space_group_name_H-M   'P 1'
#
loop_
_entity.id
_entity.type
_entity.pdbx_description
1 polymer ?
#
loop_
_entity_poly.entity_id
_entity_poly.type
_entity_poly.pdbx_seq_one_letter_code
_entity_poly.pdbx_strand_id
1 'polypeptide(L)'
;MAYTVEQKIKGRIYLYKVESYWDKAKKQSRQRRTYIGPKRNVNKDKTKQIRSSLVSKGQGNVFLLRFLSDKLGLTEILKSLFPDNYQEILALAFYEIIEASALYLFPYWLDEHNLPRVKKMYSPDISKLCDILGRSQSQRVEFVQKWIEHLKPINGIFYDITSISSYSTNVDFIEWGYNRDKENLPQLNMGVTFCHNHSLPIYYNLYPGSIVDVTTLKNCVEYLKVFKLKDILFVLDRGFFSKANVLEMNNSKSKVSFVQPLPFSLKKVKTLIKKK
;
A
#
# COMPACT_ATOMS: atom_id res chain seq x y z
N MET A 1 -40.28 27.77 -15.89
CA MET A 1 -39.83 27.38 -14.54
C MET A 1 -40.53 28.25 -13.51
N ALA A 2 -41.12 27.64 -12.48
CA ALA A 2 -41.76 28.36 -11.39
C ALA A 2 -40.77 28.48 -10.23
N TYR A 3 -40.66 29.66 -9.62
CA TYR A 3 -39.83 29.90 -8.44
C TYR A 3 -40.60 30.69 -7.40
N THR A 4 -40.15 30.58 -6.14
CA THR A 4 -40.79 31.27 -5.01
C THR A 4 -40.04 32.57 -4.73
N VAL A 5 -40.77 33.67 -4.54
CA VAL A 5 -40.21 34.98 -4.16
C VAL A 5 -40.79 35.46 -2.85
N GLU A 6 -39.96 36.17 -2.09
CA GLU A 6 -40.34 36.81 -0.84
C GLU A 6 -40.71 38.27 -1.10
N GLN A 7 -41.84 38.71 -0.56
CA GLN A 7 -42.27 40.10 -0.65
C GLN A 7 -42.65 40.63 0.73
N LYS A 8 -42.03 41.76 1.12
CA LYS A 8 -42.29 42.43 2.40
C LYS A 8 -43.42 43.44 2.23
N ILE A 9 -44.50 43.27 2.98
CA ILE A 9 -45.66 44.18 2.98
C ILE A 9 -46.00 44.52 4.42
N LYS A 10 -46.02 45.83 4.75
CA LYS A 10 -46.33 46.35 6.10
C LYS A 10 -45.58 45.58 7.22
N GLY A 11 -44.29 45.35 7.01
CA GLY A 11 -43.41 44.69 7.99
C GLY A 11 -43.47 43.15 8.04
N ARG A 12 -44.41 42.49 7.34
CA ARG A 12 -44.51 41.03 7.28
C ARG A 12 -44.03 40.49 5.93
N ILE A 13 -43.38 39.32 5.95
CA ILE A 13 -42.87 38.66 4.74
C ILE A 13 -43.89 37.63 4.25
N TYR A 14 -44.20 37.70 2.96
CA TYR A 14 -45.14 36.80 2.28
C TYR A 14 -44.46 36.09 1.12
N LEU A 15 -44.87 34.85 0.87
CA LEU A 15 -44.37 34.02 -0.21
C LEU A 15 -45.33 34.05 -1.40
N TYR A 16 -44.77 34.24 -2.59
CA TYR A 16 -45.50 34.19 -3.86
C TYR A 16 -44.85 33.19 -4.80
N LYS A 17 -45.67 32.38 -5.46
CA LYS A 17 -45.22 31.55 -6.59
C LYS A 17 -45.25 32.41 -7.85
N VAL A 18 -44.12 32.50 -8.54
CA VAL A 18 -44.01 33.24 -9.82
C VAL A 18 -43.94 32.24 -10.95
N GLU A 19 -44.87 32.36 -11.89
CA GLU A 19 -44.89 31.58 -13.12
C GLU A 19 -44.85 32.52 -14.33
N SER A 20 -43.84 32.34 -15.19
CA SER A 20 -43.73 33.07 -16.45
C SER A 20 -44.59 32.41 -17.52
N TYR A 21 -45.37 33.20 -18.25
CA TYR A 21 -46.18 32.75 -19.38
C TYR A 21 -46.08 33.75 -20.54
N TRP A 22 -46.27 33.27 -21.77
CA TRP A 22 -46.27 34.11 -22.97
C TRP A 22 -47.67 34.68 -23.22
N ASP A 23 -47.80 36.01 -23.22
CA ASP A 23 -49.06 36.68 -23.58
C ASP A 23 -49.13 36.87 -25.10
N LYS A 24 -49.98 36.06 -25.76
CA LYS A 24 -50.12 36.06 -27.22
C LYS A 24 -50.70 37.37 -27.78
N ALA A 25 -51.55 38.07 -27.02
CA ALA A 25 -52.16 39.32 -27.46
C ALA A 25 -51.17 40.49 -27.39
N LYS A 26 -50.37 40.52 -26.32
CA LYS A 26 -49.38 41.58 -26.09
C LYS A 26 -47.97 41.26 -26.60
N LYS A 27 -47.79 40.10 -27.26
CA LYS A 27 -46.55 39.55 -27.84
C LYS A 27 -45.32 39.73 -26.93
N GLN A 28 -45.47 39.47 -25.64
CA GLN A 28 -44.37 39.59 -24.67
C GLN A 28 -44.52 38.60 -23.52
N SER A 29 -43.39 38.25 -22.90
CA SER A 29 -43.37 37.39 -21.70
C SER A 29 -43.92 38.16 -20.50
N ARG A 30 -44.85 37.54 -19.76
CA ARG A 30 -45.46 38.09 -18.55
C ARG A 30 -45.30 37.10 -17.39
N GLN A 31 -45.49 37.60 -16.18
CA GLN A 31 -45.42 36.80 -14.97
C GLN A 31 -46.74 36.87 -14.22
N ARG A 32 -47.24 35.72 -13.78
CA ARG A 32 -48.35 35.63 -12.84
C ARG A 32 -47.78 35.32 -11.46
N ARG A 33 -48.24 36.07 -10.45
CA ARG A 33 -47.91 35.83 -9.04
C ARG A 33 -49.13 35.26 -8.33
N THR A 34 -48.98 34.10 -7.73
CA THR A 34 -50.00 33.47 -6.90
C THR A 34 -49.55 33.53 -5.44
N TYR A 35 -50.38 34.11 -4.59
CA TYR A 35 -50.11 34.23 -3.15
C TYR A 35 -50.13 32.84 -2.51
N ILE A 36 -49.04 32.47 -1.82
CA ILE A 36 -48.93 31.19 -1.11
C ILE A 36 -49.33 31.37 0.36
N GLY A 37 -48.90 32.47 1.00
CA GLY A 37 -49.15 32.70 2.43
C GLY A 37 -48.04 33.53 3.09
N PRO A 38 -48.20 33.89 4.38
CA PRO A 38 -47.13 34.49 5.17
C PRO A 38 -45.99 33.48 5.37
N LYS A 39 -44.74 33.94 5.32
CA LYS A 39 -43.57 33.13 5.67
C LYS A 39 -43.62 32.85 7.18
N ARG A 40 -44.22 31.71 7.57
CA ARG A 40 -44.16 31.23 8.96
C ARG A 40 -42.74 30.77 9.24
N ASN A 41 -42.14 31.25 10.33
CA ASN A 41 -40.98 30.60 10.93
C ASN A 41 -41.47 29.26 11.51
N VAL A 42 -41.74 28.29 10.65
CA VAL A 42 -41.80 26.91 11.09
C VAL A 42 -40.36 26.59 11.41
N ASN A 43 -40.01 26.63 12.70
CA ASN A 43 -38.88 25.84 13.19
C ASN A 43 -39.13 24.46 12.59
N LYS A 44 -38.39 24.08 11.54
CA LYS A 44 -38.39 22.70 11.08
C LYS A 44 -38.10 21.92 12.35
N ASP A 45 -39.07 21.16 12.83
CA ASP A 45 -38.79 20.17 13.86
C ASP A 45 -37.56 19.44 13.36
N LYS A 46 -36.46 19.57 14.10
CA LYS A 46 -35.22 18.88 13.76
C LYS A 46 -35.65 17.45 13.61
N THR A 47 -35.57 16.91 12.39
CA THR A 47 -35.83 15.49 12.14
C THR A 47 -35.03 14.77 13.22
N LYS A 48 -35.73 14.12 14.17
CA LYS A 48 -35.06 13.33 15.20
C LYS A 48 -34.35 12.25 14.41
N GLN A 49 -33.06 12.45 14.15
CA GLN A 49 -32.18 11.42 13.66
C GLN A 49 -32.31 10.29 14.68
N ILE A 50 -33.02 9.24 14.31
CA ILE A 50 -33.00 7.99 15.05
C ILE A 50 -31.55 7.52 14.91
N ARG A 51 -30.72 7.86 15.89
CA ARG A 51 -29.41 7.23 16.04
C ARG A 51 -29.70 5.80 16.45
N SER A 52 -29.74 4.89 15.48
CA SER A 52 -29.65 3.47 15.80
C SER A 52 -28.36 3.28 16.58
N SER A 53 -28.45 2.88 17.85
CA SER A 53 -27.30 2.59 18.70
C SER A 53 -26.57 1.30 18.27
N LEU A 54 -27.21 0.51 17.40
CA LEU A 54 -26.65 -0.69 16.80
C LEU A 54 -25.78 -0.30 15.62
N VAL A 55 -24.48 -0.53 15.76
CA VAL A 55 -23.49 -0.39 14.69
C VAL A 55 -23.04 -1.80 14.32
N SER A 56 -23.24 -2.20 13.06
CA SER A 56 -22.66 -3.43 12.52
C SER A 56 -21.24 -3.13 12.04
N LYS A 57 -20.28 -3.95 12.44
CA LYS A 57 -18.88 -3.83 12.01
C LYS A 57 -18.34 -5.16 11.48
N GLY A 58 -17.59 -5.09 10.39
CA GLY A 58 -16.83 -6.20 9.85
C GLY A 58 -15.76 -6.68 10.83
N GLN A 59 -15.77 -7.99 11.12
CA GLN A 59 -14.81 -8.62 12.03
C GLN A 59 -13.96 -9.69 11.35
N GLY A 60 -14.50 -10.45 10.39
CA GLY A 60 -13.86 -11.67 9.88
C GLY A 60 -12.45 -11.45 9.32
N ASN A 61 -12.31 -10.56 8.33
CA ASN A 61 -11.03 -10.31 7.66
C ASN A 61 -9.98 -9.74 8.63
N VAL A 62 -10.38 -8.76 9.43
CA VAL A 62 -9.52 -8.14 10.45
C VAL A 62 -9.11 -9.14 11.52
N PHE A 63 -10.02 -10.00 11.97
CA PHE A 63 -9.73 -11.05 12.93
C PHE A 63 -8.66 -12.00 12.39
N LEU A 64 -8.83 -12.47 11.15
CA LEU A 64 -7.89 -13.38 10.51
C LEU A 64 -6.50 -12.74 10.39
N LEU A 65 -6.42 -11.52 9.88
CA LEU A 65 -5.14 -10.83 9.70
C LEU A 65 -4.45 -10.52 11.03
N ARG A 66 -5.19 -10.13 12.06
CA ARG A 66 -4.65 -9.94 13.41
C ARG A 66 -4.16 -11.27 14.01
N PHE A 67 -4.95 -12.33 13.86
CA PHE A 67 -4.54 -13.67 14.29
C PHE A 67 -3.25 -14.10 13.59
N LEU A 68 -3.12 -13.87 12.29
CA LEU A 68 -1.91 -14.17 11.54
C LEU A 68 -0.73 -13.30 11.98
N SER A 69 -0.91 -11.99 12.17
CA SER A 69 0.18 -11.10 12.63
C SER A 69 0.69 -11.48 14.02
N ASP A 70 -0.22 -11.86 14.92
CA ASP A 70 0.12 -12.35 16.26
C ASP A 70 0.83 -13.71 16.19
N LYS A 71 0.28 -14.66 15.42
CA LYS A 71 0.84 -16.00 15.26
C LYS A 71 2.22 -15.99 14.60
N LEU A 72 2.45 -15.08 13.68
CA LEU A 72 3.75 -14.88 13.02
C LEU A 72 4.76 -14.14 13.92
N GLY A 73 4.34 -13.54 15.04
CA GLY A 73 5.20 -12.74 15.90
C GLY A 73 5.45 -11.31 15.41
N LEU A 74 4.81 -10.88 14.31
CA LEU A 74 4.95 -9.55 13.74
C LEU A 74 4.46 -8.47 14.70
N THR A 75 3.35 -8.71 15.38
CA THR A 75 2.74 -7.73 16.30
C THR A 75 3.69 -7.34 17.43
N GLU A 76 4.34 -8.31 18.07
CA GLU A 76 5.24 -8.04 19.20
C GLU A 76 6.53 -7.36 18.77
N ILE A 77 7.09 -7.75 17.61
CA ILE A 77 8.27 -7.09 17.04
C ILE A 77 7.95 -5.63 16.71
N LEU A 78 6.85 -5.37 16.01
CA LEU A 78 6.41 -4.01 15.67
C LEU A 78 6.15 -3.18 16.93
N LYS A 79 5.46 -3.74 17.91
CA LYS A 79 5.18 -3.07 19.18
C LYS A 79 6.45 -2.70 19.96
N SER A 80 7.49 -3.53 19.90
CA SER A 80 8.77 -3.23 20.55
C SER A 80 9.51 -2.04 19.92
N LEU A 81 9.27 -1.76 18.63
CA LEU A 81 9.97 -0.72 17.87
C LEU A 81 9.15 0.56 17.68
N PHE A 82 7.83 0.41 17.58
CA PHE A 82 6.88 1.49 17.33
C PHE A 82 5.72 1.43 18.35
N PRO A 83 5.99 1.51 19.67
CA PRO A 83 4.98 1.31 20.70
C PRO A 83 3.78 2.26 20.58
N ASP A 84 4.00 3.46 20.06
CA ASP A 84 2.97 4.49 19.92
C ASP A 84 2.11 4.34 18.66
N ASN A 85 2.57 3.57 17.65
CA ASN A 85 1.93 3.50 16.33
C ASN A 85 1.78 2.09 15.75
N TYR A 86 2.19 1.03 16.44
CA TYR A 86 2.16 -0.33 15.87
C TYR A 86 0.76 -0.78 15.46
N GLN A 87 -0.29 -0.32 16.14
CA GLN A 87 -1.67 -0.66 15.81
C GLN A 87 -2.11 0.00 14.51
N GLU A 88 -1.76 1.28 14.33
CA GLU A 88 -2.00 2.04 13.11
C GLU A 88 -1.23 1.45 11.93
N ILE A 89 0.03 1.06 12.13
CA ILE A 89 0.87 0.41 11.11
C ILE A 89 0.23 -0.91 10.66
N LEU A 90 -0.17 -1.77 11.60
CA LEU A 90 -0.83 -3.03 11.28
C LEU A 90 -2.18 -2.81 10.61
N ALA A 91 -2.98 -1.85 11.08
CA ALA A 91 -4.29 -1.56 10.51
C ALA A 91 -4.19 -1.04 9.07
N LEU A 92 -3.21 -0.17 8.77
CA LEU A 92 -2.96 0.28 7.39
C LEU A 92 -2.50 -0.89 6.51
N ALA A 93 -1.64 -1.79 7.02
CA ALA A 93 -1.24 -2.98 6.29
C ALA A 93 -2.44 -3.91 6.01
N PHE A 94 -3.35 -4.09 6.98
CA PHE A 94 -4.57 -4.88 6.79
C PHE A 94 -5.50 -4.25 5.77
N TYR A 95 -5.66 -2.94 5.82
CA TYR A 95 -6.43 -2.19 4.84
C TYR A 95 -5.88 -2.37 3.42
N GLU A 96 -4.56 -2.25 3.23
CA GLU A 96 -3.91 -2.47 1.92
C GLU A 96 -4.12 -3.91 1.41
N ILE A 97 -4.05 -4.91 2.30
CA ILE A 97 -4.29 -6.32 1.93
C ILE A 97 -5.76 -6.56 1.54
N ILE A 98 -6.71 -5.94 2.23
CA ILE A 98 -8.15 -6.18 2.05
C ILE A 98 -8.71 -5.39 0.88
N GLU A 99 -8.38 -4.10 0.79
CA GLU A 99 -9.03 -3.16 -0.13
C GLU A 99 -8.16 -2.81 -1.35
N ALA A 100 -6.82 -2.96 -1.25
CA ALA A 100 -5.85 -2.57 -2.29
C ALA A 100 -6.14 -1.18 -2.89
N SER A 101 -6.53 -0.24 -2.03
CA SER A 101 -7.11 1.06 -2.41
C SER A 101 -6.34 2.22 -1.77
N ALA A 102 -6.51 3.43 -2.29
CA ALA A 102 -5.75 4.59 -1.84
C ALA A 102 -5.88 4.85 -0.32
N LEU A 103 -4.74 5.09 0.34
CA LEU A 103 -4.66 5.23 1.81
C LEU A 103 -5.57 6.30 2.41
N TYR A 104 -5.92 7.37 1.68
CA TYR A 104 -6.83 8.41 2.19
C TYR A 104 -8.25 7.89 2.48
N LEU A 105 -8.60 6.70 2.00
CA LEU A 105 -9.89 6.04 2.25
C LEU A 105 -9.88 5.17 3.52
N PHE A 106 -8.71 4.89 4.10
CA PHE A 106 -8.55 4.18 5.38
C PHE A 106 -9.54 4.59 6.49
N PRO A 107 -9.80 5.88 6.78
CA PRO A 107 -10.70 6.26 7.86
C PRO A 107 -12.15 5.80 7.64
N TYR A 108 -12.60 5.66 6.40
CA TYR A 108 -13.95 5.18 6.08
C TYR A 108 -14.02 3.66 6.25
N TRP A 109 -13.00 2.95 5.76
CA TRP A 109 -12.86 1.51 6.00
C TRP A 109 -12.81 1.18 7.50
N LEU A 110 -12.11 1.98 8.30
CA LEU A 110 -12.03 1.80 9.75
C LEU A 110 -13.39 1.96 10.46
N ASP A 111 -14.26 2.84 9.96
CA ASP A 111 -15.60 3.01 10.54
C ASP A 111 -16.44 1.72 10.40
N GLU A 112 -16.26 1.01 9.30
CA GLU A 112 -16.97 -0.23 8.97
C GLU A 112 -16.36 -1.47 9.64
N HIS A 113 -15.15 -1.38 10.21
CA HIS A 113 -14.42 -2.53 10.75
C HIS A 113 -14.17 -2.43 12.27
N ASN A 114 -14.12 -3.57 12.95
CA ASN A 114 -13.94 -3.63 14.41
C ASN A 114 -12.46 -3.63 14.82
N LEU A 115 -11.88 -2.44 14.86
CA LEU A 115 -10.53 -2.15 15.34
C LEU A 115 -10.57 -1.08 16.45
N PRO A 116 -11.09 -1.41 17.65
CA PRO A 116 -11.45 -0.41 18.66
C PRO A 116 -10.28 0.35 19.29
N ARG A 117 -9.05 -0.19 19.15
CA ARG A 117 -7.84 0.44 19.69
C ARG A 117 -7.08 1.29 18.65
N VAL A 118 -7.42 1.15 17.37
CA VAL A 118 -6.76 1.86 16.28
C VAL A 118 -7.31 3.27 16.19
N LYS A 119 -6.41 4.26 16.21
CA LYS A 119 -6.79 5.65 16.00
C LYS A 119 -7.20 5.87 14.54
N LYS A 120 -8.31 6.59 14.35
CA LYS A 120 -8.72 7.07 13.03
C LYS A 120 -7.72 8.11 12.51
N MET A 121 -7.17 7.86 11.33
CA MET A 121 -6.19 8.71 10.67
C MET A 121 -6.73 9.20 9.33
N TYR A 122 -6.61 10.50 9.07
CA TYR A 122 -6.92 11.09 7.76
C TYR A 122 -5.64 11.27 6.95
N SER A 123 -5.76 11.69 5.68
CA SER A 123 -4.62 11.81 4.77
C SER A 123 -3.40 12.53 5.38
N PRO A 124 -3.53 13.67 6.11
CA PRO A 124 -2.36 14.34 6.70
C PRO A 124 -1.67 13.49 7.78
N ASP A 125 -2.44 12.77 8.60
CA ASP A 125 -1.90 11.89 9.65
C ASP A 125 -1.15 10.71 9.03
N ILE A 126 -1.74 10.11 7.99
CA ILE A 126 -1.14 8.98 7.26
C ILE A 126 0.15 9.43 6.57
N SER A 127 0.14 10.57 5.88
CA SER A 127 1.35 11.12 5.24
C SER A 127 2.46 11.39 6.27
N LYS A 128 2.12 11.91 7.46
CA LYS A 128 3.09 12.11 8.53
C LYS A 128 3.65 10.78 9.06
N LEU A 129 2.80 9.76 9.24
CA LEU A 129 3.24 8.43 9.65
C LEU A 129 4.18 7.81 8.60
N CYS A 130 3.84 7.89 7.31
CA CYS A 130 4.68 7.42 6.22
C CYS A 130 6.03 8.14 6.17
N ASP A 131 6.07 9.46 6.40
CA ASP A 131 7.32 10.22 6.45
C ASP A 131 8.22 9.79 7.62
N ILE A 132 7.64 9.58 8.82
CA ILE A 132 8.35 9.06 9.99
C ILE A 132 8.95 7.68 9.66
N LEU A 133 8.13 6.73 9.21
CA LEU A 133 8.59 5.38 8.86
C LEU A 133 9.61 5.38 7.71
N GLY A 134 9.44 6.31 6.76
CA GLY A 134 10.32 6.52 5.62
C GLY A 134 11.73 6.94 6.02
N ARG A 135 11.85 7.83 7.01
CA ARG A 135 13.11 8.39 7.53
C ARG A 135 13.76 7.54 8.62
N SER A 136 13.00 6.67 9.29
CA SER A 136 13.46 5.79 10.36
C SER A 136 14.29 4.59 9.88
N GLN A 137 15.39 4.84 9.15
CA GLN A 137 16.24 3.78 8.58
C GLN A 137 16.77 2.81 9.64
N SER A 138 17.22 3.33 10.79
CA SER A 138 17.74 2.49 11.88
C SER A 138 16.68 1.53 12.41
N GLN A 139 15.47 2.01 12.70
CA GLN A 139 14.36 1.19 13.19
C GLN A 139 13.90 0.16 12.15
N ARG A 140 13.93 0.48 10.85
CA ARG A 140 13.62 -0.49 9.79
C ARG A 140 14.66 -1.61 9.73
N VAL A 141 15.95 -1.27 9.83
CA VAL A 141 17.03 -2.26 9.88
C VAL A 141 16.90 -3.12 11.15
N GLU A 142 16.58 -2.51 12.29
CA GLU A 142 16.36 -3.23 13.55
C GLU A 142 15.13 -4.17 13.47
N PHE A 143 14.05 -3.74 12.81
CA PHE A 143 12.90 -4.60 12.52
C PHE A 143 13.32 -5.84 11.74
N VAL A 144 14.05 -5.66 10.65
CA VAL A 144 14.54 -6.77 9.82
C VAL A 144 15.46 -7.70 10.63
N GLN A 145 16.34 -7.15 11.47
CA GLN A 145 17.21 -7.96 12.33
C GLN A 145 16.42 -8.78 13.35
N LYS A 146 15.46 -8.17 14.05
CA LYS A 146 14.57 -8.88 14.99
C LYS A 146 13.70 -9.93 14.29
N TRP A 147 13.23 -9.62 13.08
CA TRP A 147 12.44 -10.54 12.26
C TRP A 147 13.26 -11.76 11.83
N ILE A 148 14.47 -11.53 11.33
CA ILE A 148 15.40 -12.60 10.97
C ILE A 148 15.75 -13.46 12.20
N GLU A 149 15.98 -12.85 13.36
CA GLU A 149 16.25 -13.59 14.60
C GLU A 149 15.05 -14.46 15.00
N HIS A 150 13.83 -13.92 14.91
CA HIS A 150 12.59 -14.63 15.21
C HIS A 150 12.36 -15.85 14.30
N LEU A 151 12.82 -15.77 13.04
CA LEU A 151 12.68 -16.84 12.04
C LEU A 151 13.86 -17.84 12.04
N LYS A 152 14.84 -17.70 12.93
CA LYS A 152 15.93 -18.69 13.00
C LYS A 152 15.41 -20.06 13.46
N PRO A 153 16.02 -21.17 12.99
CA PRO A 153 17.16 -21.22 12.08
C PRO A 153 16.77 -20.97 10.61
N ILE A 154 17.64 -20.27 9.88
CA ILE A 154 17.54 -20.07 8.43
C ILE A 154 18.69 -20.79 7.77
N ASN A 155 18.40 -21.86 7.03
CA ASN A 155 19.42 -22.69 6.37
C ASN A 155 19.52 -22.44 4.87
N GLY A 156 18.48 -21.85 4.28
CA GLY A 156 18.39 -21.58 2.86
C GLY A 156 17.58 -20.33 2.59
N ILE A 157 17.94 -19.62 1.52
CA ILE A 157 17.24 -18.44 1.05
C ILE A 157 16.98 -18.51 -0.45
N PHE A 158 15.86 -17.92 -0.85
CA PHE A 158 15.52 -17.62 -2.23
C PHE A 158 15.60 -16.12 -2.43
N TYR A 159 16.20 -15.68 -3.52
CA TYR A 159 16.17 -14.27 -3.91
C TYR A 159 15.54 -14.16 -5.28
N ASP A 160 14.51 -13.35 -5.36
CA ASP A 160 13.80 -13.03 -6.59
C ASP A 160 13.61 -11.53 -6.69
N ILE A 161 13.43 -11.05 -7.91
CA ILE A 161 13.12 -9.64 -8.18
C ILE A 161 11.79 -9.58 -8.87
N THR A 162 10.94 -8.68 -8.38
CA THR A 162 9.70 -8.30 -9.05
C THR A 162 9.79 -6.84 -9.50
N SER A 163 9.08 -6.50 -10.57
CA SER A 163 8.91 -5.11 -11.03
C SER A 163 7.56 -4.58 -10.58
N ILE A 164 7.49 -3.31 -10.20
CA ILE A 164 6.24 -2.60 -9.95
C ILE A 164 6.19 -1.43 -10.93
N SER A 165 5.34 -1.54 -11.94
CA SER A 165 5.10 -0.49 -12.93
C SER A 165 4.36 0.69 -12.32
N SER A 166 4.60 1.89 -12.84
CA SER A 166 3.92 3.09 -12.35
C SER A 166 3.73 4.14 -13.44
N TYR A 167 2.64 4.89 -13.33
CA TYR A 167 2.35 6.09 -14.12
C TYR A 167 2.91 7.36 -13.49
N SER A 168 3.51 7.28 -12.30
CA SER A 168 3.97 8.46 -11.56
C SER A 168 5.14 9.12 -12.27
N THR A 169 5.02 10.43 -12.49
CA THR A 169 6.08 11.28 -13.04
C THR A 169 6.89 12.01 -11.96
N ASN A 170 6.50 11.87 -10.68
CA ASN A 170 7.04 12.66 -9.56
C ASN A 170 7.93 11.84 -8.62
N VAL A 171 8.36 10.65 -9.07
CA VAL A 171 9.22 9.75 -8.28
C VAL A 171 10.42 9.39 -9.15
N ASP A 172 11.53 10.09 -8.95
CA ASP A 172 12.76 9.90 -9.74
C ASP A 172 13.33 8.48 -9.67
N PHE A 173 12.92 7.71 -8.65
CA PHE A 173 13.30 6.31 -8.47
C PHE A 173 12.63 5.35 -9.47
N ILE A 174 11.59 5.81 -10.16
CA ILE A 174 10.83 5.02 -11.14
C ILE A 174 11.44 5.29 -12.52
N GLU A 175 12.08 4.28 -13.10
CA GLU A 175 12.88 4.41 -14.31
C GLU A 175 12.49 3.36 -15.35
N TRP A 176 12.82 3.61 -16.61
CA TRP A 176 12.65 2.61 -17.66
C TRP A 176 13.60 1.43 -17.45
N GLY A 177 13.04 0.24 -17.55
CA GLY A 177 13.74 -1.02 -17.30
C GLY A 177 13.22 -2.16 -18.16
N TYR A 178 13.74 -3.35 -17.90
CA TYR A 178 13.19 -4.57 -18.49
C TYR A 178 11.96 -4.99 -17.68
N ASN A 179 10.77 -4.65 -18.19
CA ASN A 179 9.51 -5.02 -17.55
C ASN A 179 9.16 -6.48 -17.83
N ARG A 180 9.06 -7.30 -16.78
CA ARG A 180 8.76 -8.74 -16.89
C ARG A 180 7.35 -8.99 -17.40
N ASP A 181 6.42 -8.09 -17.11
CA ASP A 181 5.02 -8.14 -17.51
C ASP A 181 4.79 -7.52 -18.90
N LYS A 182 5.88 -7.04 -19.54
CA LYS A 182 5.90 -6.41 -20.87
C LYS A 182 5.04 -5.15 -20.96
N GLU A 183 4.77 -4.51 -19.84
CA GLU A 183 4.10 -3.22 -19.81
C GLU A 183 5.03 -2.13 -20.31
N ASN A 184 4.50 -1.21 -21.11
CA ASN A 184 5.25 -0.06 -21.60
C ASN A 184 5.19 1.11 -20.60
N LEU A 185 5.66 0.84 -19.37
CA LEU A 185 5.67 1.80 -18.27
C LEU A 185 7.03 1.76 -17.57
N PRO A 186 7.48 2.90 -17.02
CA PRO A 186 8.61 2.90 -16.12
C PRO A 186 8.26 2.14 -14.84
N GLN A 187 9.27 1.59 -14.17
CA GLN A 187 9.10 0.67 -13.05
C GLN A 187 10.08 0.96 -11.92
N LEU A 188 9.76 0.43 -10.75
CA LEU A 188 10.74 0.18 -9.69
C LEU A 188 10.96 -1.32 -9.57
N ASN A 189 12.17 -1.74 -9.27
CA ASN A 189 12.50 -3.15 -9.06
C ASN A 189 12.57 -3.42 -7.56
N MET A 190 11.90 -4.47 -7.08
CA MET A 190 11.91 -4.91 -5.69
C MET A 190 12.56 -6.28 -5.60
N GLY A 191 13.76 -6.35 -5.04
CA GLY A 191 14.44 -7.60 -4.72
C GLY A 191 13.96 -8.11 -3.36
N VAL A 192 13.41 -9.32 -3.31
CA VAL A 192 12.85 -9.93 -2.10
C VAL A 192 13.61 -11.20 -1.77
N THR A 193 14.03 -11.32 -0.52
CA THR A 193 14.67 -12.53 0.00
C THR A 193 13.69 -13.29 0.87
N PHE A 194 13.47 -14.55 0.57
CA PHE A 194 12.62 -15.47 1.33
C PHE A 194 13.48 -16.50 2.07
N CYS A 195 13.06 -16.89 3.28
CA CYS A 195 13.64 -18.03 3.97
C CYS A 195 12.98 -19.34 3.53
N HIS A 196 13.78 -20.38 3.30
CA HIS A 196 13.28 -21.67 2.83
C HIS A 196 12.39 -22.36 3.86
N ASN A 197 12.82 -22.41 5.12
CA ASN A 197 12.17 -23.19 6.17
C ASN A 197 10.73 -22.72 6.47
N HIS A 198 10.49 -21.41 6.43
CA HIS A 198 9.17 -20.84 6.73
C HIS A 198 8.42 -20.35 5.49
N SER A 199 9.07 -20.29 4.32
CA SER A 199 8.51 -19.67 3.11
C SER A 199 8.03 -18.23 3.33
N LEU A 200 8.70 -17.50 4.23
CA LEU A 200 8.38 -16.12 4.59
C LEU A 200 9.44 -15.15 4.04
N PRO A 201 9.05 -13.94 3.61
CA PRO A 201 10.01 -12.91 3.26
C PRO A 201 10.77 -12.46 4.50
N ILE A 202 12.09 -12.39 4.40
CA ILE A 202 12.97 -11.95 5.49
C ILE A 202 13.49 -10.53 5.27
N TYR A 203 13.59 -10.10 4.02
CA TYR A 203 14.12 -8.79 3.66
C TYR A 203 13.72 -8.42 2.24
N TYR A 204 13.67 -7.12 1.96
CA TYR A 204 13.52 -6.60 0.62
C TYR A 204 14.39 -5.37 0.40
N ASN A 205 14.71 -5.10 -0.86
CA ASN A 205 15.34 -3.88 -1.32
C ASN A 205 14.63 -3.32 -2.54
N LEU A 206 14.68 -1.99 -2.65
CA LEU A 206 14.18 -1.28 -3.82
C LEU A 206 15.36 -0.83 -4.67
N TYR A 207 15.21 -0.93 -5.98
CA TYR A 207 16.16 -0.48 -6.98
C TYR A 207 15.42 0.34 -8.04
N PRO A 208 16.07 1.34 -8.65
CA PRO A 208 15.54 1.98 -9.84
C PRO A 208 15.29 0.96 -10.95
N GLY A 209 14.27 1.21 -11.77
CA GLY A 209 13.85 0.28 -12.83
C GLY A 209 14.96 -0.09 -13.82
N SER A 210 15.91 0.82 -14.06
CA SER A 210 17.05 0.60 -14.96
C SER A 210 18.09 -0.40 -14.43
N ILE A 211 18.07 -0.71 -13.13
CA ILE A 211 19.03 -1.62 -12.51
C ILE A 211 18.69 -3.07 -12.87
N VAL A 212 19.61 -3.70 -13.60
CA VAL A 212 19.49 -5.10 -14.05
C VAL A 212 19.70 -6.10 -12.91
N ASP A 213 18.99 -7.22 -12.95
CA ASP A 213 18.99 -8.26 -11.91
C ASP A 213 20.39 -8.70 -11.47
N VAL A 214 21.30 -8.88 -12.43
CA VAL A 214 22.67 -9.35 -12.20
C VAL A 214 23.43 -8.46 -11.21
N THR A 215 23.23 -7.14 -11.23
CA THR A 215 23.96 -6.21 -10.34
C THR A 215 23.37 -6.15 -8.94
N THR A 216 22.08 -6.46 -8.78
CA THR A 216 21.41 -6.43 -7.48
C THR A 216 21.89 -7.54 -6.54
N LEU A 217 22.35 -8.68 -7.08
CA LEU A 217 22.75 -9.84 -6.28
C LEU A 217 23.90 -9.48 -5.33
N LYS A 218 24.86 -8.68 -5.79
CA LYS A 218 25.97 -8.19 -4.97
C LYS A 218 25.48 -7.45 -3.73
N ASN A 219 24.50 -6.57 -3.90
CA ASN A 219 23.89 -5.83 -2.80
C ASN A 219 23.19 -6.79 -1.82
N CYS A 220 22.42 -7.76 -2.35
CA CYS A 220 21.78 -8.78 -1.52
C CYS A 220 22.79 -9.55 -0.66
N VAL A 221 23.91 -9.99 -1.25
CA VAL A 221 24.99 -10.69 -0.52
C VAL A 221 25.60 -9.82 0.59
N GLU A 222 25.80 -8.52 0.37
CA GLU A 222 26.28 -7.61 1.42
C GLU A 222 25.27 -7.46 2.57
N TYR A 223 23.97 -7.33 2.27
CA TYR A 223 22.94 -7.25 3.32
C TYR A 223 22.84 -8.53 4.15
N LEU A 224 22.98 -9.71 3.56
CA LEU A 224 23.02 -10.96 4.30
C LEU A 224 24.16 -11.00 5.33
N LYS A 225 25.32 -10.40 4.99
CA LYS A 225 26.43 -10.25 5.94
C LYS A 225 26.06 -9.33 7.10
N VAL A 226 25.39 -8.19 6.82
CA VAL A 226 24.90 -7.25 7.85
C VAL A 226 23.93 -7.94 8.80
N PHE A 227 23.06 -8.81 8.28
CA PHE A 227 22.12 -9.59 9.09
C PHE A 227 22.74 -10.83 9.76
N LYS A 228 24.06 -11.00 9.66
CA LYS A 228 24.82 -12.11 10.26
C LYS A 228 24.30 -13.48 9.84
N LEU A 229 23.75 -13.58 8.64
CA LEU A 229 23.32 -14.80 8.00
C LEU A 229 24.56 -15.48 7.38
N LYS A 230 25.06 -16.51 8.06
CA LYS A 230 26.24 -17.30 7.67
C LYS A 230 25.84 -18.75 7.39
N ASP A 231 26.66 -19.45 6.60
CA ASP A 231 26.47 -20.88 6.32
C ASP A 231 25.08 -21.22 5.73
N ILE A 232 24.61 -20.38 4.81
CA ILE A 232 23.29 -20.49 4.18
C ILE A 232 23.41 -20.93 2.72
N LEU A 233 22.45 -21.75 2.29
CA LEU A 233 22.24 -22.12 0.90
C LEU A 233 21.49 -21.01 0.16
N PHE A 234 22.14 -20.42 -0.83
CA PHE A 234 21.52 -19.44 -1.72
C PHE A 234 20.98 -20.11 -2.98
N VAL A 235 19.66 -20.13 -3.15
CA VAL A 235 19.01 -20.62 -4.37
C VAL A 235 18.65 -19.44 -5.27
N LEU A 236 19.19 -19.44 -6.48
CA LEU A 236 19.10 -18.34 -7.44
C LEU A 236 18.55 -18.80 -8.78
N ASP A 237 17.80 -17.92 -9.44
CA ASP A 237 17.46 -18.11 -10.85
C ASP A 237 18.67 -17.84 -11.77
N ARG A 238 18.57 -18.37 -13.00
CA ARG A 238 19.47 -18.14 -14.12
C ARG A 238 19.65 -16.66 -14.46
N GLY A 239 18.62 -15.83 -14.25
CA GLY A 239 18.68 -14.38 -14.50
C GLY A 239 19.80 -13.66 -13.73
N PHE A 240 20.22 -14.21 -12.59
CA PHE A 240 21.29 -13.66 -11.76
C PHE A 240 22.70 -14.11 -12.18
N PHE A 241 22.82 -14.93 -13.23
CA PHE A 241 24.10 -15.52 -13.59
C PHE A 241 25.03 -14.47 -14.21
N SER A 242 26.20 -14.33 -13.59
CA SER A 242 27.39 -13.78 -14.25
C SER A 242 28.64 -14.44 -13.70
N LYS A 243 29.71 -14.48 -14.49
CA LYS A 243 31.01 -15.00 -14.03
C LYS A 243 31.49 -14.24 -12.79
N ALA A 244 31.26 -12.93 -12.74
CA ALA A 244 31.62 -12.09 -11.59
C ALA A 244 30.85 -12.50 -10.33
N ASN A 245 29.53 -12.66 -10.42
CA ASN A 245 28.67 -13.06 -9.29
C ASN A 245 29.07 -14.43 -8.72
N VAL A 246 29.32 -15.41 -9.60
CA VAL A 246 29.76 -16.75 -9.18
C VAL A 246 31.10 -16.69 -8.46
N LEU A 247 32.06 -15.93 -8.99
CA LEU A 247 33.38 -15.77 -8.36
C LEU A 247 33.26 -15.03 -7.02
N GLU A 248 32.43 -14.00 -6.94
CA GLU A 248 32.21 -13.23 -5.72
C GLU A 248 31.57 -14.08 -4.61
N MET A 249 30.53 -14.85 -4.94
CA MET A 249 29.90 -15.79 -3.99
C MET A 249 30.90 -16.85 -3.53
N ASN A 250 31.69 -17.42 -4.44
CA ASN A 250 32.70 -18.44 -4.13
C ASN A 250 33.88 -17.91 -3.30
N ASN A 251 34.28 -16.65 -3.52
CA ASN A 251 35.36 -16.00 -2.78
C ASN A 251 34.87 -15.34 -1.48
N SER A 252 33.56 -15.31 -1.24
CA SER A 252 33.01 -14.69 -0.05
C SER A 252 33.51 -15.40 1.20
N LYS A 253 34.13 -14.66 2.13
CA LYS A 253 34.55 -15.17 3.45
C LYS A 253 33.37 -15.72 4.28
N SER A 254 32.13 -15.50 3.83
CA SER A 254 30.89 -15.83 4.51
C SER A 254 30.40 -17.27 4.30
N LYS A 255 31.14 -18.13 3.59
CA LYS A 255 30.75 -19.54 3.31
C LYS A 255 29.32 -19.67 2.74
N VAL A 256 28.97 -18.84 1.76
CA VAL A 256 27.67 -18.97 1.08
C VAL A 256 27.76 -20.11 0.07
N SER A 257 27.01 -21.19 0.33
CA SER A 257 26.78 -22.22 -0.68
C SER A 257 25.71 -21.72 -1.63
N PHE A 258 25.76 -22.04 -2.93
CA PHE A 258 24.73 -21.60 -3.85
C PHE A 258 24.34 -22.66 -4.88
N VAL A 259 23.07 -22.64 -5.28
CA VAL A 259 22.53 -23.39 -6.42
C VAL A 259 22.04 -22.38 -7.43
N GLN A 260 22.63 -22.40 -8.62
CA GLN A 260 22.28 -21.50 -9.70
C GLN A 260 22.30 -22.24 -11.04
N PRO A 261 21.18 -22.24 -11.79
CA PRO A 261 21.17 -22.74 -13.16
C PRO A 261 22.09 -21.92 -14.07
N LEU A 262 22.89 -22.60 -14.88
CA LEU A 262 23.76 -21.95 -15.85
C LEU A 262 23.04 -21.73 -17.19
N PRO A 263 23.25 -20.60 -17.88
CA PRO A 263 22.63 -20.38 -19.18
C PRO A 263 23.22 -21.26 -20.28
N PHE A 264 22.36 -21.82 -21.13
CA PHE A 264 22.73 -22.64 -22.28
C PHE A 264 23.53 -21.87 -23.35
N SER A 265 23.59 -20.54 -23.29
CA SER A 265 24.47 -19.73 -24.15
C SER A 265 25.95 -20.00 -23.91
N LEU A 266 26.32 -20.51 -22.73
CA LEU A 266 27.72 -20.82 -22.39
C LEU A 266 28.20 -22.08 -23.11
N LYS A 267 29.30 -21.97 -23.86
CA LYS A 267 29.96 -23.11 -24.52
C LYS A 267 30.24 -24.25 -23.53
N LYS A 268 30.72 -23.92 -22.32
CA LYS A 268 31.04 -24.91 -21.27
C LYS A 268 29.80 -25.74 -20.86
N VAL A 269 28.63 -25.12 -20.75
CA VAL A 269 27.37 -25.82 -20.43
C VAL A 269 27.01 -26.78 -21.57
N LYS A 270 27.06 -26.32 -22.82
CA LYS A 270 26.81 -27.18 -23.99
C LYS A 270 27.75 -28.38 -24.04
N THR A 271 29.04 -28.19 -23.73
CA THR A 271 30.03 -29.26 -23.70
C THR A 271 29.77 -30.25 -22.57
N LEU A 272 29.40 -29.78 -21.37
CA LEU A 272 29.10 -30.65 -20.22
C LEU A 272 27.86 -31.52 -20.47
N ILE A 273 26.85 -30.98 -21.15
CA ILE A 273 25.62 -31.73 -21.48
C ILE A 273 25.87 -32.75 -22.58
N LYS A 274 26.65 -32.41 -23.61
CA LYS A 274 27.02 -33.34 -24.69
C LYS A 274 27.91 -34.52 -24.25
N LYS A 275 28.50 -34.46 -23.05
CA LYS A 275 29.33 -35.52 -22.46
C LYS A 275 28.54 -36.53 -21.64
N LYS A 276 27.22 -36.38 -21.53
CA LYS A 276 26.29 -37.39 -21.05
C LYS A 276 25.60 -38.06 -22.23
#